data_AF-A0A9E1KJS2-F1
#
_entry.id   AF-A0A9E1KJS2-F1
#
_cell.length_a   1.000
_cell.length_b   1.000
_cell.length_c   1.000
_cell.angle_alpha   90.00
_cell.angle_beta   90.00
_cell.angle_gamma   90.00
#
_symmetry.space_group_name_H-M   'P 1'
#
loop_
_entity.id
_entity.type
_entity.pdbx_description
1 polymer ?
#
loop_
_entity_poly.entity_id
_entity_poly.type
_entity_poly.pdbx_seq_one_letter_code
_entity_poly.pdbx_strand_id
1 'polypeptide(L)'
;MLPAVEEALTPMLPGEARQIVVPPDKAYGPITSRAHREFPLQAIPEKARQIGRKVMAAAPDGKETLVEVIDIRDSTVVLDFNHPRAGETLVFDLQVISNEQLK
;
A
#
# COMPACT_ATOMS: atom_id res chain seq x y z
N MET A 1 -6.92 7.10 7.25
CA MET A 1 -5.71 7.67 7.88
C MET A 1 -4.98 6.54 8.59
N LEU A 2 -3.64 6.58 8.69
CA LEU A 2 -2.92 5.55 9.44
C LEU A 2 -3.17 5.75 10.95
N PRO A 3 -3.44 4.69 11.74
CA PRO A 3 -3.65 4.83 13.19
C PRO A 3 -2.50 5.56 13.89
N ALA A 4 -1.25 5.30 13.50
CA ALA A 4 -0.09 5.99 14.05
C ALA A 4 -0.10 7.52 13.82
N VAL A 5 -0.69 7.97 12.70
CA VAL A 5 -0.85 9.41 12.40
C VAL A 5 -1.98 9.99 13.27
N GLU A 6 -3.08 9.26 13.42
CA GLU A 6 -4.21 9.67 14.27
C GLU A 6 -3.81 9.82 15.73
N GLU A 7 -3.09 8.84 16.28
CA GLU A 7 -2.54 8.86 17.63
C GLU A 7 -1.60 10.05 17.84
N ALA A 8 -0.80 10.39 16.83
CA ALA A 8 0.14 11.51 16.89
C ALA A 8 -0.57 12.88 16.85
N LEU A 9 -1.65 13.00 16.07
CA LEU A 9 -2.44 14.22 15.92
C LEU A 9 -3.37 14.49 17.13
N THR A 10 -3.91 13.43 17.74
CA THR A 10 -4.90 13.54 18.83
C THR A 10 -4.48 14.51 19.96
N PRO A 11 -3.24 14.49 20.47
CA PRO A 11 -2.81 15.41 21.53
C PRO A 11 -2.31 16.78 21.02
N MET A 12 -2.23 17.02 19.71
CA MET A 12 -1.65 18.25 19.16
C MET A 12 -2.65 19.40 19.18
N LEU A 13 -2.15 20.60 19.49
CA LEU A 13 -2.93 21.84 19.46
C LEU A 13 -2.77 22.57 18.11
N PRO A 14 -3.74 23.42 17.71
CA PRO A 14 -3.59 24.27 16.52
C PRO A 14 -2.30 25.09 16.56
N GLY A 15 -1.56 25.09 15.45
CA GLY A 15 -0.26 25.72 15.30
C GLY A 15 0.92 24.81 15.64
N GLU A 16 0.71 23.66 16.28
CA GLU A 16 1.79 22.72 16.57
C GLU A 16 2.22 21.94 15.33
N ALA A 17 3.53 21.69 15.25
CA ALA A 17 4.13 20.81 14.26
C ALA A 17 4.92 19.70 14.95
N ARG A 18 4.89 18.50 14.36
CA ARG A 18 5.60 17.32 14.87
C ARG A 18 6.00 16.43 13.71
N GLN A 19 7.21 15.92 13.75
CA GLN A 19 7.62 14.83 12.88
C GLN A 19 7.42 13.48 13.59
N ILE A 20 6.88 12.50 12.88
CA ILE A 20 6.79 11.11 13.36
C ILE A 20 7.42 10.15 12.36
N VAL A 21 7.99 9.08 12.89
CA VAL A 21 8.53 7.96 12.10
C VAL A 21 7.63 6.75 12.32
N VAL A 22 7.06 6.23 11.24
CA VAL A 22 6.12 5.11 11.25
C VAL A 22 6.78 3.90 10.57
N PRO A 23 7.17 2.86 11.31
CA PRO A 23 7.72 1.65 10.72
C PRO A 23 6.68 0.91 9.89
N PRO A 24 7.09 0.00 8.98
CA PRO A 24 6.17 -0.72 8.09
C PRO A 24 4.99 -1.37 8.81
N ASP A 25 5.23 -2.02 9.95
CA ASP A 25 4.22 -2.72 10.75
C ASP A 25 3.11 -1.80 11.30
N LYS A 26 3.37 -0.50 11.39
CA LYS A 26 2.40 0.54 11.80
C LYS A 26 1.92 1.40 10.63
N ALA A 27 2.43 1.15 9.42
CA ALA A 27 2.07 1.83 8.18
C ALA A 27 1.27 0.89 7.27
N TYR A 28 1.91 0.38 6.21
CA TYR A 28 1.29 -0.44 5.18
C TYR A 28 1.66 -1.93 5.27
N GLY A 29 2.20 -2.35 6.41
CA GLY A 29 2.71 -3.68 6.66
C GLY A 29 4.08 -3.93 6.04
N PRO A 30 4.73 -5.05 6.38
CA PRO A 30 5.95 -5.50 5.74
C PRO A 30 5.64 -6.05 4.33
N ILE A 31 6.65 -6.07 3.46
CA ILE A 31 6.59 -6.88 2.24
C ILE A 31 6.54 -8.35 2.66
N THR A 32 5.59 -9.10 2.11
CA THR A 32 5.45 -10.53 2.38
C THR A 32 5.34 -11.33 1.10
N SER A 33 6.12 -12.41 1.01
CA SER A 33 6.03 -13.36 -0.11
C SER A 33 4.67 -14.06 -0.18
N ARG A 34 3.89 -14.07 0.92
CA ARG A 34 2.52 -14.58 0.94
C ARG A 34 1.55 -13.73 0.11
N ALA A 35 1.91 -12.47 -0.20
CA ALA A 35 1.12 -11.62 -1.07
C ALA A 35 1.45 -11.85 -2.56
N HIS A 36 2.46 -12.66 -2.88
CA HIS A 36 2.69 -13.08 -4.26
C HIS A 36 1.71 -14.19 -4.63
N ARG A 37 1.09 -14.08 -5.80
CA ARG A 37 0.10 -15.04 -6.25
C ARG A 37 0.32 -15.41 -7.70
N GLU A 38 0.15 -16.69 -8.00
CA GLU A 38 0.32 -17.23 -9.34
C GLU A 38 -1.01 -17.26 -10.10
N PHE A 39 -0.96 -16.86 -11.35
CA PHE A 39 -2.09 -16.89 -12.27
C PHE A 39 -1.67 -17.55 -13.59
N PRO A 40 -2.59 -18.23 -14.29
CA PRO A 40 -2.32 -18.70 -15.64
C PRO A 40 -1.96 -17.52 -16.57
N LEU A 41 -0.90 -17.65 -17.36
CA LEU A 41 -0.42 -16.60 -18.28
C LEU A 41 -1.55 -16.12 -19.22
N GLN A 42 -2.40 -17.05 -19.66
CA GLN A 42 -3.55 -16.77 -20.52
C GLN A 42 -4.61 -15.85 -19.88
N ALA A 43 -4.71 -15.83 -18.54
CA ALA A 43 -5.64 -14.97 -17.80
C ALA A 43 -5.14 -13.52 -17.70
N ILE A 44 -3.85 -13.29 -17.98
CA ILE A 44 -3.25 -11.96 -17.95
C ILE A 44 -3.39 -11.30 -19.33
N PRO A 45 -3.84 -10.04 -19.41
CA PRO A 45 -3.88 -9.29 -20.67
C PRO A 45 -2.50 -9.23 -21.32
N GLU A 46 -2.42 -9.43 -22.63
CA GLU A 46 -1.14 -9.49 -23.37
C GLU A 46 -0.25 -8.27 -23.12
N LYS A 47 -0.85 -7.08 -23.08
CA LYS A 47 -0.16 -5.80 -22.77
C LYS A 47 0.52 -5.75 -21.39
N ALA A 48 0.15 -6.65 -20.48
CA ALA A 48 0.67 -6.73 -19.12
C ALA A 48 1.56 -7.96 -18.90
N ARG A 49 1.80 -8.82 -19.91
CA ARG A 49 2.67 -10.02 -19.81
C ARG A 49 4.15 -9.66 -19.90
N GLN A 50 4.58 -8.72 -19.07
CA GLN A 50 5.98 -8.29 -18.96
C GLN A 50 6.26 -7.93 -17.51
N ILE A 51 7.42 -8.34 -16.99
CA ILE A 51 7.86 -8.00 -15.63
C ILE A 51 7.88 -6.46 -15.47
N GLY A 52 7.40 -5.97 -14.33
CA GLY A 52 7.25 -4.56 -14.00
C GLY A 52 5.96 -3.91 -14.53
N ARG A 53 5.15 -4.62 -15.33
CA ARG A 53 3.85 -4.10 -15.77
C ARG A 53 2.80 -4.28 -14.69
N LYS A 54 1.83 -3.37 -14.70
CA LYS A 54 0.71 -3.40 -13.77
C LYS A 54 -0.55 -3.96 -14.43
N VAL A 55 -1.31 -4.73 -13.67
CA VAL A 55 -2.57 -5.35 -14.07
C VAL A 55 -3.62 -5.12 -13.00
N MET A 56 -4.87 -4.88 -13.41
CA MET A 56 -5.99 -4.82 -12.49
C MET A 56 -6.40 -6.26 -12.14
N ALA A 57 -6.42 -6.61 -10.86
CA ALA A 57 -6.76 -7.94 -10.38
C ALA A 57 -7.69 -7.87 -9.17
N ALA A 58 -8.55 -8.87 -9.01
CA ALA A 58 -9.38 -9.01 -7.82
C ALA A 58 -8.53 -9.46 -6.63
N ALA A 59 -8.48 -8.64 -5.59
CA ALA A 59 -7.91 -8.97 -4.29
C ALA A 59 -8.84 -9.91 -3.50
N PRO A 60 -8.33 -10.61 -2.47
CA PRO A 60 -9.13 -11.50 -1.62
C PRO A 60 -10.32 -10.82 -0.91
N ASP A 61 -10.27 -9.50 -0.73
CA ASP A 61 -11.36 -8.70 -0.16
C ASP A 61 -12.47 -8.37 -1.16
N GLY A 62 -12.36 -8.89 -2.39
CA GLY A 62 -13.32 -8.68 -3.48
C GLY A 62 -13.15 -7.36 -4.24
N LYS A 63 -12.18 -6.52 -3.87
CA LYS A 63 -11.91 -5.26 -4.58
C LYS A 63 -10.94 -5.48 -5.72
N GLU A 64 -11.11 -4.70 -6.79
CA GLU A 64 -10.09 -4.61 -7.82
C GLU A 64 -8.93 -3.75 -7.31
N THR A 65 -7.70 -4.25 -7.52
CA THR A 65 -6.47 -3.55 -7.15
C THR A 65 -5.45 -3.66 -8.27
N LEU A 66 -4.60 -2.63 -8.37
CA LEU A 66 -3.54 -2.57 -9.35
C LEU A 66 -2.29 -3.27 -8.79
N VAL A 67 -1.94 -4.41 -9.37
CA VAL A 67 -0.80 -5.26 -8.95
C VAL A 67 0.27 -5.33 -10.02
N GLU A 68 1.50 -5.65 -9.63
CA GLU A 68 2.65 -5.69 -10.53
C GLU A 68 3.04 -7.13 -10.89
N VAL A 69 3.46 -7.35 -12.14
CA VAL A 69 4.06 -8.61 -12.58
C VAL A 69 5.51 -8.66 -12.11
N ILE A 70 5.83 -9.64 -11.26
CA ILE A 70 7.18 -9.79 -10.69
C ILE A 70 7.95 -10.98 -11.26
N ASP A 71 7.24 -11.95 -11.84
CA ASP A 71 7.86 -13.13 -12.47
C ASP A 71 6.94 -13.68 -13.57
N ILE A 72 7.54 -14.23 -14.62
CA ILE A 72 6.83 -14.89 -15.73
C ILE A 72 7.55 -16.20 -16.02
N ARG A 73 6.78 -17.28 -16.01
CA ARG A 73 7.21 -18.65 -16.30
C ARG A 73 6.48 -19.16 -17.54
N ASP A 74 6.77 -20.39 -17.97
CA ASP A 74 6.25 -20.96 -19.22
C ASP A 74 4.71 -20.86 -19.37
N SER A 75 3.96 -21.08 -18.29
CA SER A 75 2.49 -21.05 -18.31
C SER A 75 1.86 -20.20 -17.19
N THR A 76 2.66 -19.61 -16.32
CA THR A 76 2.19 -18.86 -15.16
C THR A 76 2.86 -17.51 -15.01
N VAL A 77 2.17 -16.58 -14.37
CA VAL A 77 2.64 -15.24 -14.01
C VAL A 77 2.49 -15.08 -12.51
N VAL A 78 3.50 -14.51 -11.87
CA VAL A 78 3.44 -14.14 -10.45
C VAL A 78 3.14 -12.65 -10.35
N LEU A 79 2.07 -12.34 -9.63
CA LEU A 79 1.63 -10.98 -9.35
C LEU A 79 1.88 -10.63 -7.89
N ASP A 80 2.34 -9.40 -7.64
CA ASP A 80 2.58 -8.87 -6.30
C ASP A 80 1.37 -8.08 -5.79
N PHE A 81 0.71 -8.60 -4.74
CA PHE A 81 -0.41 -7.96 -4.04
C PHE A 81 0.02 -7.20 -2.77
N ASN A 82 1.32 -7.00 -2.52
CA ASN A 82 1.77 -6.13 -1.45
C ASN A 82 1.22 -4.71 -1.68
N HIS A 83 0.94 -3.98 -0.58
CA HIS A 83 0.58 -2.58 -0.70
C HIS A 83 1.74 -1.81 -1.39
N PRO A 84 1.48 -0.81 -2.25
CA PRO A 84 2.53 -0.07 -2.97
C PRO A 84 3.62 0.59 -2.11
N ARG A 85 3.41 0.66 -0.80
CA ARG A 85 4.33 1.24 0.21
C ARG A 85 4.65 0.25 1.34
N ALA A 86 4.35 -1.04 1.14
CA ALA A 86 4.70 -2.07 2.10
C ALA A 86 6.22 -2.14 2.27
N GLY A 87 6.69 -2.41 3.49
CA GLY A 87 8.12 -2.46 3.81
C GLY A 87 8.81 -1.09 3.93
N GLU A 88 8.13 0.01 3.59
CA GLU A 88 8.69 1.35 3.77
C GLU A 88 8.50 1.86 5.21
N THR A 89 9.58 2.39 5.81
CA THR A 89 9.48 3.27 6.97
C THR A 89 9.09 4.66 6.49
N LEU A 90 7.99 5.20 7.01
CA LEU A 90 7.45 6.48 6.58
C LEU A 90 7.80 7.57 7.58
N VAL A 91 8.20 8.73 7.08
CA VAL A 91 8.37 9.94 7.88
C VAL A 91 7.24 10.90 7.52
N PHE A 92 6.50 11.35 8.53
CA PHE A 92 5.42 12.32 8.36
C PHE A 92 5.76 13.59 9.12
N ASP A 93 5.72 14.72 8.42
CA ASP A 93 5.68 16.04 9.01
C ASP A 93 4.22 16.44 9.19
N LEU A 94 3.78 16.51 10.44
CA LEU A 94 2.42 16.85 10.82
C LEU A 94 2.36 18.29 11.28
N GLN A 95 1.34 19.01 10.84
CA GLN A 95 1.02 20.36 11.33
C GLN A 95 -0.48 20.47 11.53
N VAL A 96 -0.90 20.88 12.72
CA VAL A 96 -2.31 21.19 12.97
C VAL A 96 -2.56 22.63 12.59
N ILE A 97 -3.47 22.85 11.64
CA ILE A 97 -3.83 24.20 11.17
C ILE A 97 -4.94 24.80 12.04
N SER A 98 -6.02 24.04 12.24
CA SER A 98 -7.18 24.47 13.02
C SER A 98 -7.96 23.25 13.51
N ASN A 99 -8.77 23.45 14.56
CA ASN A 99 -9.77 22.49 15.01
C ASN A 99 -11.16 23.07 14.70
N GLU A 100 -11.85 22.52 13.71
CA GLU A 100 -13.23 22.92 13.39
C GLU A 100 -14.20 21.90 13.98
N GLN A 101 -15.08 22.35 14.89
CA GLN A 101 -16.28 21.62 15.26
C GLN A 101 -17.42 22.10 14.38
N LEU A 102 -17.88 21.23 13.48
CA LEU A 102 -19.15 21.45 12.78
C LEU A 102 -20.27 21.34 13.84
N LYS A 103 -21.01 22.42 14.00
CA LYS A 103 -22.21 22.49 14.86
C LYS A 103 -23.38 21.75 14.22
#